data_AF-A0A822DHX3-F1
#
_entry.id   AF-A0A822DHX3-F1
#
_cell.length_a   1.000
_cell.length_b   1.000
_cell.length_c   1.000
_cell.angle_alpha   90.00
_cell.angle_beta   90.00
_cell.angle_gamma   90.00
#
_symmetry.space_group_name_H-M   'P 1'
#
loop_
_entity.id
_entity.type
_entity.pdbx_description
1 polymer ?
#
loop_
_entity_poly.entity_id
_entity_poly.type
_entity_poly.pdbx_seq_one_letter_code
_entity_poly.pdbx_strand_id
1 'polypeptide(L)' 'GYFLAGRSMHFIPVGASLFASNIGSGHFIGLSGSSASSGIGVAGFELGAIYMLMILGWLFVPIYMKAEV' A
#
# COMPACT_ATOMS: atom_id res chain seq x y z
N GLY A 1 0.92 23.42 0.86
CA GLY A 1 0.99 22.79 2.20
C GLY A 1 -0.19 21.87 2.48
N TYR A 2 -0.61 21.05 1.51
CA TYR A 2 -1.72 20.09 1.66
C TYR A 2 -1.18 18.65 1.76
N PHE A 3 -0.07 18.36 1.09
CA PHE A 3 0.59 17.05 1.13
C PHE A 3 1.22 16.76 2.50
N LEU A 4 0.98 15.57 3.07
CA LEU A 4 1.50 15.11 4.38
C LEU A 4 1.24 16.06 5.56
N ALA A 5 0.12 16.80 5.56
CA ALA A 5 -0.15 17.85 6.54
C ALA A 5 1.01 18.86 6.67
N GLY A 6 1.59 19.27 5.55
CA GLY A 6 2.74 20.18 5.54
C GLY A 6 4.03 19.52 6.03
N ARG A 7 4.21 18.22 5.79
CA ARG A 7 5.35 17.37 6.22
C ARG A 7 5.38 17.03 7.73
N SER A 8 4.36 17.42 8.52
CA SER A 8 4.27 17.08 9.95
C SER A 8 3.53 15.77 10.23
N MET A 9 3.02 15.08 9.20
CA MET A 9 2.27 13.84 9.40
C MET A 9 3.20 12.68 9.77
N HIS A 10 2.88 12.01 10.88
CA HIS A 10 3.62 10.86 11.38
C HIS A 10 3.50 9.66 10.41
N PHE A 11 4.49 8.79 10.37
CA PHE A 11 4.52 7.67 9.41
C PHE A 11 3.35 6.68 9.58
N ILE A 12 2.85 6.50 10.80
CA ILE A 12 1.73 5.58 11.12
C ILE A 12 0.45 5.91 10.34
N PRO A 13 -0.13 7.13 10.40
CA PRO A 13 -1.32 7.46 9.62
C PRO A 13 -1.08 7.45 8.10
N VAL A 14 0.15 7.66 7.63
CA VAL A 14 0.52 7.53 6.21
C VAL A 14 0.44 6.07 5.76
N GLY A 15 0.99 5.15 6.54
CA GLY A 15 0.90 3.71 6.25
C GLY A 15 -0.54 3.21 6.30
N ALA A 16 -1.31 3.66 7.28
CA ALA A 16 -2.71 3.27 7.45
C ALA A 16 -3.60 3.74 6.28
N SER A 17 -3.40 4.97 5.77
CA SER A 17 -4.16 5.48 4.63
C SER A 17 -3.80 4.77 3.33
N LEU A 18 -2.52 4.39 3.16
CA LEU A 18 -2.04 3.65 2.00
C LEU A 18 -2.62 2.23 1.98
N PHE A 19 -2.67 1.56 3.13
CA PHE A 19 -3.34 0.26 3.29
C PHE A 19 -4.86 0.38 3.03
N ALA A 20 -5.52 1.35 3.65
CA ALA A 20 -6.97 1.55 3.49
C ALA A 20 -7.36 1.86 2.03
N SER A 21 -6.50 2.56 1.28
CA SER A 21 -6.74 2.86 -0.13
C SER A 21 -6.54 1.65 -1.05
N ASN A 22 -5.79 0.63 -0.60
CA ASN A 22 -5.51 -0.59 -1.35
C ASN A 22 -6.62 -1.65 -1.16
N ILE A 23 -7.26 -1.69 0.02
CA ILE A 23 -8.29 -2.70 0.32
C ILE A 23 -9.68 -2.20 -0.08
N GLY A 24 -10.17 -2.65 -1.24
CA GLY A 24 -11.54 -2.41 -1.72
C GLY A 24 -12.44 -3.63 -1.66
N SER A 25 -13.75 -3.45 -1.90
CA SER A 25 -14.74 -4.54 -1.93
C SER A 25 -14.41 -5.64 -2.96
N GLY A 26 -13.89 -5.26 -4.12
CA GLY A 26 -13.42 -6.20 -5.15
C GLY A 26 -12.16 -6.96 -4.72
N HIS A 27 -11.27 -6.31 -3.96
CA HIS A 27 -10.06 -6.96 -3.44
C HIS A 27 -10.43 -7.99 -2.36
N PHE A 28 -11.32 -7.63 -1.43
CA PHE A 28 -11.77 -8.50 -0.34
C PHE A 28 -12.59 -9.71 -0.82
N ILE A 29 -13.59 -9.49 -1.68
CA ILE A 29 -14.44 -10.57 -2.22
C ILE A 29 -13.67 -11.42 -3.24
N GLY A 30 -12.83 -10.79 -4.07
CA GLY A 30 -12.01 -11.49 -5.08
C GLY A 30 -10.93 -12.37 -4.46
N LEU A 31 -10.22 -11.89 -3.44
CA LEU A 31 -9.25 -12.71 -2.70
C LEU A 31 -9.93 -13.83 -1.92
N SER A 32 -11.08 -13.57 -1.31
CA SER A 32 -11.85 -14.60 -0.59
C SER A 32 -12.32 -15.72 -1.53
N GLY A 33 -12.86 -15.36 -2.70
CA GLY A 33 -13.27 -16.35 -3.73
C GLY A 33 -12.09 -17.11 -4.35
N SER A 34 -10.97 -16.42 -4.59
CA SER A 34 -9.75 -17.07 -5.09
C SER A 34 -9.11 -17.98 -4.03
N SER A 35 -9.17 -17.59 -2.75
CA SER A 35 -8.70 -18.43 -1.65
C SER A 35 -9.61 -19.64 -1.40
N ALA A 36 -10.93 -19.50 -1.62
CA ALA A 36 -11.87 -20.62 -1.54
C ALA A 36 -11.65 -21.66 -2.64
N SER A 37 -11.17 -21.26 -3.82
CA SER A 37 -10.94 -22.15 -4.97
C SER A 37 -9.51 -22.67 -5.07
N SER A 38 -8.51 -21.83 -4.74
CA SER A 38 -7.08 -22.12 -4.94
C SER A 38 -6.28 -22.25 -3.63
N GLY A 39 -6.94 -22.09 -2.47
CA GLY A 39 -6.32 -22.25 -1.15
C GLY A 39 -5.41 -21.09 -0.72
N ILE A 40 -4.58 -21.35 0.29
CA ILE A 40 -3.69 -20.34 0.95
C ILE A 40 -2.61 -19.79 0.00
N GLY A 41 -2.35 -20.42 -1.15
CA GLY A 41 -1.35 -19.96 -2.12
C GLY A 41 -1.59 -18.53 -2.63
N VAL A 42 -2.86 -18.08 -2.65
CA VAL A 42 -3.24 -16.70 -3.00
C VAL A 42 -2.65 -15.67 -2.02
N ALA A 43 -2.40 -16.04 -0.76
CA ALA A 43 -1.75 -15.17 0.22
C ALA A 43 -0.29 -14.84 -0.16
N GLY A 44 0.38 -15.68 -0.96
CA GLY A 44 1.73 -15.42 -1.45
C GLY A 44 1.81 -14.17 -2.34
N PHE A 45 0.74 -13.86 -3.08
CA PHE A 45 0.64 -12.63 -3.88
C PHE A 45 0.65 -11.38 -2.99
N GLU A 46 -0.16 -11.37 -1.93
CA GLU A 46 -0.24 -10.28 -0.96
C GLU A 46 1.09 -10.11 -0.20
N LEU A 47 1.73 -11.20 0.20
CA LEU A 47 3.05 -11.15 0.85
C LEU A 47 4.14 -10.64 -0.10
N GLY A 48 4.05 -10.95 -1.39
CA GLY A 48 4.93 -10.41 -2.43
C GLY A 48 4.79 -8.89 -2.61
N ALA A 49 3.56 -8.37 -2.48
CA ALA A 49 3.27 -6.95 -2.61
C ALA A 49 4.02 -6.09 -1.58
N ILE A 50 4.31 -6.63 -0.39
CA ILE A 50 5.10 -5.94 0.65
C ILE A 50 6.49 -5.56 0.14
N TYR A 51 7.17 -6.48 -0.54
CA TYR A 51 8.51 -6.23 -1.08
C TYR A 51 8.49 -5.16 -2.18
N MET A 52 7.48 -5.20 -3.04
CA MET A 52 7.28 -4.17 -4.07
C MET A 52 6.99 -2.80 -3.46
N LEU A 53 6.13 -2.74 -2.43
CA LEU A 53 5.82 -1.49 -1.72
C LEU A 53 7.04 -0.87 -1.05
N MET A 54 7.94 -1.68 -0.46
CA MET A 54 9.19 -1.17 0.10
C MET A 54 10.10 -0.56 -0.97
N ILE A 55 10.24 -1.22 -2.12
CA ILE A 55 11.07 -0.73 -3.23
C ILE A 55 10.50 0.56 -3.80
N LEU A 56 9.19 0.62 -4.06
CA LEU A 56 8.53 1.82 -4.55
C LEU A 56 8.63 2.96 -3.53
N GLY A 57 8.39 2.68 -2.26
CA GLY A 57 8.53 3.67 -1.19
C GLY A 57 9.94 4.28 -1.17
N TRP A 58 10.98 3.45 -1.23
CA TRP A 58 12.35 3.93 -1.22
C TRP A 58 12.73 4.74 -2.47
N LEU A 59 12.23 4.37 -3.65
CA LEU A 59 12.53 5.08 -4.90
C LEU A 59 11.75 6.40 -5.01
N PHE A 60 10.45 6.37 -4.76
CA PHE A 60 9.56 7.48 -5.06
C PHE A 60 9.48 8.53 -3.94
N VAL A 61 9.57 8.14 -2.66
CA VAL A 61 9.55 9.09 -1.54
C VAL A 61 10.63 10.19 -1.66
N PRO A 62 11.93 9.89 -1.92
CA PRO A 62 12.94 10.94 -2.04
C PRO A 62 12.72 11.84 -3.27
N ILE A 63 12.20 11.28 -4.37
CA ILE A 63 11.88 12.04 -5.58
C ILE A 63 10.75 13.03 -5.29
N TYR A 64 9.66 12.59 -4.66
CA TYR A 64 8.53 13.45 -4.31
C TYR A 64 8.90 14.51 -3.25
N MET A 65 9.80 14.20 -2.32
CA MET A 65 10.30 15.20 -1.37
C MET A 65 11.14 16.30 -2.03
N LYS A 66 11.88 15.96 -3.10
CA LYS A 66 12.71 16.90 -3.88
C LYS A 66 11.91 17.72 -4.89
N ALA A 67 10.76 17.22 -5.35
CA ALA A 67 9.97 17.83 -6.40
C ALA A 67 9.12 19.05 -5.96
N GLU A 68 9.21 19.51 -4.70
CA GLU A 68 8.48 20.67 -4.16
C GLU A 68 6.98 20.76 -4.55
N VAL A 69 6.26 19.62 -4.46
CA VAL A 69 4.79 19.57 -4.48
C VAL A 69 4.21 19.65 -3.06
#